data_AF-A0A2F0AQ19-F1
#
_entry.id   AF-A0A2F0AQ19-F1
#
_cell.length_a   1.000
_cell.length_b   1.000
_cell.length_c   1.000
_cell.angle_alpha   90.00
_cell.angle_beta   90.00
_cell.angle_gamma   90.00
#
_symmetry.space_group_name_H-M   'P 1'
#
loop_
_entity.id
_entity.type
_entity.pdbx_description
1 polymer ?
#
loop_
_entity_poly.entity_id
_entity_poly.type
_entity_poly.pdbx_seq_one_letter_code
_entity_poly.pdbx_strand_id
1 'polypeptide(L)'
;MDQFMSFVGILALLGLAWLMSNNRRLMNWQTIGVGLLLQVILGAILLKWQPGIDGISAFSDGVKGFLKLSEQGSGMVFQDLGLSAKSGFQFAFQILPTIIFFSAVMAVLYYLGLMQIIISFMAKFVKKAMGTSGSETLSVSANIFVGQTEAPLMIRPFLPQMTKSELFTVMVGGFATVAGGVLAAYIGMGVDAGHLVVASVMSAPAALVVAKIMYPETEVSQTAGDVALPDIDSGDNVIDAAARGATDGLKLALNVAAMLIAFLGLVAVADWLLGGLDSLIDGSMLGGEQMANKEFSGFFPGSLTTIFGTLLAPIAFVMGVPWADAAAVGNLLGQKLAVNEFVGYQTLSDLIKSGTITERSAVISTYALCGFANFGSIGIQIGGIAALAPERRKDLASMGFKAMLGGAFATWLTACVAGLMIGAPTTPASSKTVTTQPAVHSVMTHSRSIVAPSIEETAKTIIKVSEAQLARATVGSIDTAPLPKVTHPDPVKSTKKAKSSSDTK
;
A
#
# COMPACT_ATOMS: atom_id res chain seq x y z
N MET A 1 23.09 -7.88 -23.85
CA MET A 1 21.77 -8.17 -24.44
C MET A 1 20.66 -7.67 -23.50
N ASP A 2 20.70 -8.01 -22.22
CA ASP A 2 19.62 -7.72 -21.27
C ASP A 2 19.35 -6.23 -21.01
N GLN A 3 20.38 -5.38 -20.97
CA GLN A 3 20.20 -3.92 -20.88
C GLN A 3 19.53 -3.35 -22.14
N PHE A 4 19.88 -3.86 -23.31
CA PHE A 4 19.21 -3.48 -24.55
C PHE A 4 17.74 -3.92 -24.52
N MET A 5 17.44 -5.10 -23.98
CA MET A 5 16.06 -5.53 -23.77
C MET A 5 15.32 -4.57 -22.83
N SER A 6 15.90 -4.15 -21.69
CA SER A 6 15.26 -3.13 -20.83
C SER A 6 14.94 -1.83 -21.58
N PHE A 7 15.79 -1.38 -22.51
CA PHE A 7 15.48 -0.23 -23.37
C PHE A 7 14.29 -0.50 -24.31
N VAL A 8 14.25 -1.68 -24.94
CA VAL A 8 13.10 -2.15 -25.74
C VAL A 8 11.84 -2.22 -24.88
N GLY A 9 11.95 -2.64 -23.62
CA GLY A 9 10.86 -2.66 -22.63
C GLY A 9 10.26 -1.28 -22.40
N ILE A 10 11.08 -0.24 -22.23
CA ILE A 10 10.60 1.15 -22.12
C ILE A 10 9.75 1.50 -23.35
N LEU A 11 10.25 1.25 -24.56
CA LEU A 11 9.51 1.56 -25.79
C LEU A 11 8.23 0.74 -25.92
N ALA A 12 8.28 -0.55 -25.58
CA ALA A 12 7.13 -1.45 -25.63
C ALA A 12 6.03 -1.02 -24.65
N LEU A 13 6.39 -0.70 -23.40
CA LEU A 13 5.43 -0.25 -22.37
C LEU A 13 4.81 1.10 -22.71
N LEU A 14 5.61 2.06 -23.23
CA LEU A 14 5.08 3.32 -23.74
C LEU A 14 4.16 3.10 -24.95
N GLY A 15 4.49 2.15 -25.82
CA GLY A 15 3.65 1.72 -26.94
C GLY A 15 2.32 1.12 -26.47
N LEU A 16 2.34 0.26 -25.45
CA LEU A 16 1.12 -0.31 -24.85
C LEU A 16 0.26 0.77 -24.18
N ALA A 17 0.87 1.69 -23.43
CA ALA A 17 0.18 2.84 -22.85
C ALA A 17 -0.47 3.71 -23.95
N TRP A 18 0.24 3.94 -25.07
CA TRP A 18 -0.26 4.69 -26.22
C TRP A 18 -1.41 3.96 -26.94
N LEU A 19 -1.32 2.65 -27.11
CA LEU A 19 -2.40 1.84 -27.69
C LEU A 19 -3.68 1.95 -26.87
N MET A 20 -3.54 2.01 -25.55
CA MET A 20 -4.64 2.22 -24.60
C MET A 20 -5.06 3.69 -24.46
N SER A 21 -4.45 4.64 -25.17
CA SER A 21 -4.77 6.07 -25.02
C SER A 21 -6.19 6.44 -25.46
N ASN A 22 -6.87 7.31 -24.70
CA ASN A 22 -8.14 7.89 -25.11
C ASN A 22 -8.01 8.87 -26.27
N ASN A 23 -6.85 9.52 -26.42
CA ASN A 23 -6.61 10.45 -27.52
C ASN A 23 -5.13 10.49 -27.93
N ARG A 24 -4.78 9.68 -28.93
CA ARG A 24 -3.40 9.53 -29.42
C ARG A 24 -2.79 10.79 -30.04
N ARG A 25 -3.58 11.86 -30.27
CA ARG A 25 -3.13 13.10 -30.91
C ARG A 25 -2.74 14.20 -29.92
N LEU A 26 -3.21 14.16 -28.68
CA LEU A 26 -3.04 15.22 -27.69
C LEU A 26 -1.95 14.91 -26.64
N MET A 27 -0.89 14.22 -27.05
CA MET A 27 0.19 13.86 -26.12
C MET A 27 1.01 15.09 -25.71
N ASN A 28 1.16 15.30 -24.41
CA ASN A 28 2.09 16.28 -23.87
C ASN A 28 3.52 15.72 -23.89
N TRP A 29 4.26 16.05 -24.95
CA TRP A 29 5.66 15.61 -25.13
C TRP A 29 6.62 16.16 -24.07
N GLN A 30 6.30 17.31 -23.45
CA GLN A 30 7.09 17.83 -22.33
C GLN A 30 6.96 16.90 -21.12
N THR A 31 5.73 16.51 -20.75
CA THR A 31 5.50 15.57 -19.63
C THR A 31 6.22 14.24 -19.87
N ILE A 32 6.10 13.69 -21.09
CA ILE A 32 6.70 12.40 -21.43
C ILE A 32 8.23 12.48 -21.39
N GLY A 33 8.82 13.45 -22.10
CA GLY A 33 10.27 13.60 -22.19
C GLY A 33 10.91 13.92 -20.84
N VAL A 34 10.36 14.90 -20.12
CA VAL A 34 10.89 15.30 -18.80
C VAL A 34 10.66 14.20 -17.76
N GLY A 35 9.52 13.52 -17.77
CA GLY A 35 9.25 12.43 -16.83
C GLY A 35 10.15 11.22 -17.03
N LEU A 36 10.46 10.83 -18.28
CA LEU A 36 11.45 9.79 -18.57
C LEU A 36 12.86 10.22 -18.17
N LEU A 37 13.24 11.47 -18.46
CA LEU A 37 14.53 12.02 -18.06
C LEU A 37 14.68 12.04 -16.53
N LEU A 38 13.64 12.45 -15.80
CA LEU A 38 13.62 12.46 -14.34
C LEU A 38 13.80 11.05 -13.78
N GLN A 39 13.15 10.02 -14.34
CA GLN A 39 13.38 8.63 -13.92
C GLN A 39 14.84 8.21 -14.07
N VAL A 40 15.47 8.54 -15.21
CA VAL A 40 16.88 8.21 -15.46
C VAL A 40 17.81 8.99 -14.53
N ILE A 41 17.57 10.28 -14.31
CA ILE A 41 18.37 11.10 -13.40
C ILE A 41 18.22 10.61 -11.96
N LEU A 42 16.99 10.38 -11.50
CA LEU A 42 16.72 9.88 -10.14
C LEU A 42 17.33 8.50 -9.93
N GLY A 43 17.18 7.58 -10.89
CA GLY A 43 17.82 6.28 -10.81
C GLY A 43 19.35 6.40 -10.74
N ALA A 44 19.97 7.29 -11.53
CA ALA A 44 21.42 7.49 -11.47
C ALA A 44 21.88 8.05 -10.12
N ILE A 45 21.16 9.04 -9.58
CA ILE A 45 21.44 9.65 -8.27
C ILE A 45 21.24 8.62 -7.14
N LEU A 46 20.17 7.86 -7.18
CA LEU A 46 19.76 7.01 -6.06
C LEU A 46 20.29 5.57 -6.13
N LEU A 47 20.83 5.13 -7.27
CA LEU A 47 21.43 3.79 -7.41
C LEU A 47 22.94 3.80 -7.62
N LYS A 48 23.54 4.91 -8.07
CA LYS A 48 24.98 4.97 -8.37
C LYS A 48 25.74 5.99 -7.54
N TRP A 49 25.08 7.03 -7.02
CA TRP A 49 25.76 8.10 -6.29
C TRP A 49 25.58 7.91 -4.78
N GLN A 50 26.67 7.60 -4.08
CA GLN A 50 26.65 7.25 -2.65
C GLN A 50 25.93 8.29 -1.76
N PRO A 51 26.16 9.61 -1.90
CA PRO A 51 25.40 10.61 -1.14
C PRO A 51 23.89 10.56 -1.38
N GLY A 52 23.46 10.20 -2.60
CA GLY A 52 22.05 10.01 -2.94
C GLY A 52 21.46 8.78 -2.26
N ILE A 53 22.20 7.67 -2.25
CA ILE A 53 21.83 6.42 -1.54
C ILE A 53 21.70 6.68 -0.03
N ASP A 54 22.70 7.31 0.57
CA ASP A 54 22.72 7.59 2.01
C ASP A 54 21.58 8.56 2.39
N GLY A 55 21.38 9.60 1.59
CA GLY A 55 20.34 10.61 1.80
C GLY A 55 18.93 10.02 1.74
N ILE A 56 18.65 9.16 0.76
CA ILE A 56 17.32 8.54 0.65
C ILE A 56 17.09 7.47 1.73
N SER A 57 18.13 6.71 2.11
CA SER A 57 18.03 5.76 3.23
C SER A 57 17.69 6.48 4.54
N ALA A 58 18.38 7.57 4.85
CA ALA A 58 18.13 8.37 6.05
C ALA A 58 16.70 8.94 6.07
N PHE A 59 16.22 9.42 4.92
CA PHE A 59 14.85 9.91 4.78
C PHE A 59 13.82 8.79 5.00
N SER A 60 14.02 7.63 4.38
CA SER A 60 13.12 6.48 4.54
C SER A 60 13.08 5.94 5.96
N ASP A 61 14.20 5.93 6.67
CA ASP A 61 14.23 5.53 8.07
C ASP A 61 13.50 6.54 8.97
N GLY A 62 13.53 7.83 8.62
CA GLY A 62 12.70 8.85 9.24
C GLY A 62 11.19 8.60 9.06
N VAL A 63 10.75 8.28 7.83
CA VAL A 63 9.34 7.96 7.55
C VAL A 63 8.91 6.68 8.27
N LYS A 64 9.74 5.62 8.28
CA LYS A 64 9.47 4.39 9.02
C LYS A 64 9.31 4.68 10.52
N GLY A 65 10.23 5.47 11.09
CA GLY A 65 10.17 5.89 12.49
C GLY A 65 8.88 6.64 12.82
N PHE A 66 8.44 7.52 11.92
CA PHE A 66 7.19 8.26 12.06
C PHE A 66 5.96 7.34 12.00
N LEU A 67 5.87 6.42 11.04
CA LEU A 67 4.73 5.50 10.92
C LEU A 67 4.67 4.51 12.08
N LYS A 68 5.83 4.14 12.66
CA LYS A 68 5.91 3.32 13.86
C LYS A 68 5.25 3.97 15.08
N LEU A 69 5.10 5.29 15.12
CA LEU A 69 4.37 5.97 16.19
C LEU A 69 2.90 5.52 16.26
N SER A 70 2.32 5.09 15.13
CA SER A 70 0.96 4.53 15.10
C SER A 70 0.83 3.22 15.88
N GLU A 71 1.92 2.47 16.08
CA GLU A 71 1.93 1.24 16.89
C GLU A 71 1.64 1.52 18.37
N GLN A 72 1.92 2.73 18.88
CA GLN A 72 1.55 3.08 20.26
C GLN A 72 0.04 3.15 20.45
N GLY A 73 -0.65 3.79 19.50
CA GLY A 73 -2.11 3.85 19.49
C GLY A 73 -2.74 2.48 19.20
N SER A 74 -2.22 1.77 18.21
CA SER A 74 -2.71 0.42 17.86
C SER A 74 -2.50 -0.57 19.01
N GLY A 75 -1.32 -0.59 19.63
CA GLY A 75 -1.00 -1.46 20.76
C GLY A 75 -1.84 -1.15 22.00
N MET A 76 -2.28 0.10 22.20
CA MET A 76 -3.22 0.43 23.28
C MET A 76 -4.61 -0.17 23.03
N VAL A 77 -5.12 -0.08 21.79
CA VAL A 77 -6.48 -0.52 21.44
C VAL A 77 -6.56 -2.03 21.23
N PHE A 78 -5.57 -2.61 20.56
CA PHE A 78 -5.58 -4.01 20.11
C PHE A 78 -4.56 -4.90 20.85
N GLN A 79 -3.80 -4.35 21.81
CA GLN A 79 -2.80 -5.09 22.59
C GLN A 79 -1.80 -5.81 21.68
N ASP A 80 -1.47 -7.08 21.96
CA ASP A 80 -0.52 -7.87 21.17
C ASP A 80 -0.94 -8.06 19.70
N LEU A 81 -2.21 -7.86 19.33
CA LEU A 81 -2.65 -7.92 17.92
C LEU A 81 -2.24 -6.66 17.13
N GLY A 82 -2.12 -5.52 17.81
CA GLY A 82 -1.68 -4.26 17.21
C GLY A 82 -0.16 -4.14 17.07
N LEU A 83 0.60 -5.12 17.57
CA LEU A 83 2.06 -5.10 17.61
C LEU A 83 2.66 -6.18 16.69
N SER A 84 3.51 -5.73 15.77
CA SER A 84 4.14 -6.56 14.73
C SER A 84 5.02 -7.71 15.25
N ALA A 85 5.43 -7.67 16.52
CA ALA A 85 6.52 -8.50 17.04
C ALA A 85 6.11 -9.90 17.57
N LYS A 86 4.83 -10.15 17.89
CA LYS A 86 4.44 -11.39 18.59
C LYS A 86 3.42 -12.27 17.84
N SER A 87 2.56 -11.67 17.03
CA SER A 87 1.37 -12.35 16.51
C SER A 87 1.54 -12.84 15.07
N GLY A 88 2.63 -12.46 14.38
CA GLY A 88 2.73 -12.48 12.91
C GLY A 88 2.24 -11.16 12.31
N PHE A 89 2.20 -11.02 10.97
CA PHE A 89 1.68 -9.82 10.31
C PHE A 89 0.15 -9.88 10.21
N GLN A 90 -0.58 -9.03 10.94
CA GLN A 90 -2.03 -8.88 10.81
C GLN A 90 -2.36 -7.59 10.08
N PHE A 91 -2.75 -7.69 8.81
CA PHE A 91 -3.10 -6.53 8.00
C PHE A 91 -4.10 -5.59 8.71
N ALA A 92 -5.19 -6.14 9.27
CA ALA A 92 -6.25 -5.37 9.89
C ALA A 92 -5.81 -4.54 11.11
N PHE A 93 -4.86 -5.04 11.90
CA PHE A 93 -4.44 -4.42 13.16
C PHE A 93 -3.12 -3.64 13.04
N GLN A 94 -2.37 -3.83 11.94
CA GLN A 94 -1.11 -3.13 11.69
C GLN A 94 -1.26 -2.04 10.63
N ILE A 95 -2.06 -2.26 9.58
CA ILE A 95 -2.19 -1.31 8.46
C ILE A 95 -3.34 -0.32 8.68
N LEU A 96 -4.52 -0.79 9.09
CA LEU A 96 -5.70 0.08 9.25
C LEU A 96 -5.49 1.19 10.29
N PRO A 97 -4.86 0.94 11.46
CA PRO A 97 -4.60 2.00 12.43
C PRO A 97 -3.64 3.08 11.91
N THR A 98 -2.70 2.72 11.04
CA THR A 98 -1.81 3.68 10.39
C THR A 98 -2.60 4.65 9.50
N ILE A 99 -3.64 4.20 8.81
CA ILE A 99 -4.54 5.07 8.01
C ILE A 99 -5.22 6.10 8.91
N ILE A 100 -5.73 5.67 10.07
CA ILE A 100 -6.41 6.53 11.05
C ILE A 100 -5.42 7.59 11.59
N PHE A 101 -4.24 7.14 12.04
CA PHE A 101 -3.19 8.00 12.56
C PHE A 101 -2.74 9.03 11.52
N PHE A 102 -2.45 8.58 10.30
CA PHE A 102 -1.99 9.45 9.24
C PHE A 102 -3.05 10.50 8.87
N SER A 103 -4.32 10.09 8.76
CA SER A 103 -5.43 11.03 8.50
C SER A 103 -5.57 12.10 9.58
N ALA A 104 -5.39 11.75 10.86
CA ALA A 104 -5.39 12.70 11.97
C ALA A 104 -4.22 13.70 11.88
N VAL A 105 -3.01 13.22 11.61
CA VAL A 105 -1.83 14.09 11.45
C VAL A 105 -2.02 15.00 10.24
N MET A 106 -2.52 14.49 9.13
CA MET A 106 -2.75 15.31 7.94
C MET A 106 -3.73 16.45 8.22
N ALA A 107 -4.85 16.17 8.90
CA ALA A 107 -5.80 17.21 9.28
C ALA A 107 -5.15 18.30 10.15
N VAL A 108 -4.28 17.92 11.09
CA VAL A 108 -3.47 18.87 11.88
C VAL A 108 -2.54 19.70 10.98
N LEU A 109 -1.84 19.09 10.04
CA LEU A 109 -0.93 19.82 9.14
C LEU A 109 -1.67 20.79 8.21
N TYR A 110 -2.91 20.47 7.81
CA TYR A 110 -3.79 21.38 7.10
C TYR A 110 -4.23 22.56 7.96
N TYR A 111 -4.64 22.28 9.20
CA TYR A 111 -5.03 23.32 10.16
C TYR A 111 -3.88 24.29 10.44
N LEU A 112 -2.65 23.78 10.53
CA LEU A 112 -1.45 24.59 10.77
C LEU A 112 -0.95 25.36 9.54
N GLY A 113 -1.52 25.16 8.35
CA GLY A 113 -1.07 25.81 7.13
C GLY A 113 0.19 25.20 6.48
N LEU A 114 0.78 24.15 7.08
CA LEU A 114 2.03 23.56 6.59
C LEU A 114 1.81 22.85 5.25
N MET A 115 0.66 22.20 5.10
CA MET A 115 0.34 21.51 3.86
C MET A 115 0.31 22.46 2.68
N GLN A 116 -0.37 23.59 2.81
CA GLN A 116 -0.53 24.62 1.79
C GLN A 116 0.84 25.09 1.26
N ILE A 117 1.85 25.20 2.13
CA ILE A 117 3.23 25.52 1.76
C ILE A 117 3.83 24.40 0.89
N ILE A 118 3.73 23.15 1.35
CA ILE A 118 4.24 21.96 0.62
C ILE A 118 3.55 21.84 -0.74
N ILE A 119 2.23 21.98 -0.80
CA ILE A 119 1.43 21.96 -2.05
C ILE A 119 1.93 23.02 -3.01
N SER A 120 2.04 24.27 -2.54
CA SER A 120 2.43 25.40 -3.37
C SER A 120 3.84 25.23 -3.93
N PHE A 121 4.76 24.69 -3.13
CA PHE A 121 6.13 24.42 -3.57
C PHE A 121 6.19 23.30 -4.62
N MET A 122 5.53 22.17 -4.38
CA MET A 122 5.48 21.03 -5.30
C MET A 122 4.78 21.37 -6.61
N ALA A 123 3.64 22.07 -6.53
CA ALA A 123 2.93 22.57 -7.69
C ALA A 123 3.84 23.46 -8.54
N LYS A 124 4.61 24.37 -7.96
CA LYS A 124 5.53 25.24 -8.73
C LYS A 124 6.67 24.46 -9.39
N PHE A 125 7.28 23.51 -8.68
CA PHE A 125 8.44 22.77 -9.19
C PHE A 125 8.07 21.82 -10.33
N VAL A 126 7.10 20.92 -10.11
CA VAL A 126 6.77 19.89 -11.09
C VAL A 126 5.90 20.45 -12.22
N LYS A 127 5.02 21.45 -11.99
CA LYS A 127 4.34 22.14 -13.10
C LYS A 127 5.33 22.79 -14.05
N LYS A 128 6.38 23.44 -13.52
CA LYS A 128 7.42 24.04 -14.35
C LYS A 128 8.22 22.98 -15.12
N ALA A 129 8.47 21.82 -14.51
CA ALA A 129 9.20 20.75 -15.15
C ALA A 129 8.35 19.99 -16.19
N MET A 130 7.19 19.48 -15.81
CA MET A 130 6.40 18.50 -16.56
C MET A 130 5.11 19.06 -17.18
N GLY A 131 4.68 20.27 -16.83
CA GLY A 131 3.45 20.87 -17.38
C GLY A 131 2.15 20.26 -16.86
N THR A 132 2.19 19.54 -15.75
CA THR A 132 1.03 18.94 -15.05
C THR A 132 0.37 19.93 -14.09
N SER A 133 -0.87 19.66 -13.69
CA SER A 133 -1.58 20.51 -12.74
C SER A 133 -1.04 20.35 -11.31
N GLY A 134 -1.33 21.32 -10.43
CA GLY A 134 -0.83 21.31 -9.05
C GLY A 134 -1.38 20.15 -8.21
N SER A 135 -2.68 19.86 -8.34
CA SER A 135 -3.34 18.80 -7.55
C SER A 135 -2.86 17.40 -7.93
N GLU A 136 -2.85 17.06 -9.21
CA GLU A 136 -2.41 15.72 -9.64
C GLU A 136 -0.93 15.47 -9.30
N THR A 137 -0.10 16.49 -9.50
CA THR A 137 1.32 16.49 -9.17
C THR A 137 1.55 16.21 -7.69
N LEU A 138 0.85 16.94 -6.82
CA LEU A 138 1.02 16.79 -5.39
C LEU A 138 0.58 15.39 -4.97
N SER A 139 -0.56 14.91 -5.47
CA SER A 139 -1.06 13.59 -5.13
C SER A 139 -0.07 12.50 -5.54
N VAL A 140 0.47 12.57 -6.76
CA VAL A 140 1.49 11.61 -7.24
C VAL A 140 2.81 11.73 -6.46
N SER A 141 3.21 12.94 -6.06
CA SER A 141 4.41 13.15 -5.24
C SER A 141 4.23 12.65 -3.81
N ALA A 142 3.04 12.83 -3.23
CA ALA A 142 2.71 12.32 -1.90
C ALA A 142 2.71 10.78 -1.88
N ASN A 143 2.21 10.17 -2.96
CA ASN A 143 2.19 8.71 -3.16
C ASN A 143 3.59 8.05 -3.08
N ILE A 144 4.70 8.80 -3.16
CA ILE A 144 6.05 8.28 -2.90
C ILE A 144 6.18 7.78 -1.45
N PHE A 145 5.47 8.42 -0.52
CA PHE A 145 5.62 8.22 0.92
C PHE A 145 4.36 7.62 1.56
N VAL A 146 3.19 7.96 1.02
CA VAL A 146 1.89 7.57 1.57
C VAL A 146 1.14 6.70 0.57
N GLY A 147 0.11 5.99 1.03
CA GLY A 147 -0.64 5.09 0.17
C GLY A 147 -1.65 5.77 -0.75
N GLN A 148 -2.23 4.94 -1.63
CA GLN A 148 -3.22 5.34 -2.63
C GLN A 148 -4.51 5.95 -2.05
N THR A 149 -4.76 5.79 -0.75
CA THR A 149 -5.92 6.34 -0.05
C THR A 149 -5.61 7.62 0.72
N GLU A 150 -4.36 7.81 1.09
CA GLU A 150 -3.86 8.92 1.89
C GLU A 150 -3.40 10.07 0.99
N ALA A 151 -2.78 9.77 -0.15
CA ALA A 151 -2.36 10.81 -1.09
C ALA A 151 -3.53 11.66 -1.62
N PRO A 152 -4.73 11.11 -1.89
CA PRO A 152 -5.89 11.94 -2.24
C PRO A 152 -6.40 12.85 -1.11
N LEU A 153 -6.14 12.54 0.16
CA LEU A 153 -6.47 13.47 1.27
C LEU A 153 -5.74 14.80 1.11
N MET A 154 -4.54 14.77 0.52
CA MET A 154 -3.70 15.93 0.25
C MET A 154 -4.32 16.90 -0.77
N ILE A 155 -5.33 16.45 -1.50
CA ILE A 155 -5.99 17.22 -2.55
C ILE A 155 -7.51 17.15 -2.42
N ARG A 156 -8.03 16.75 -1.26
CA ARG A 156 -9.45 16.57 -1.01
C ARG A 156 -10.32 17.72 -1.53
N PRO A 157 -9.98 19.01 -1.31
CA PRO A 157 -10.80 20.12 -1.80
C PRO A 157 -10.93 20.21 -3.32
N PHE A 158 -9.96 19.64 -4.05
CA PHE A 158 -9.90 19.71 -5.52
C PHE A 158 -10.57 18.51 -6.20
N LEU A 159 -10.68 17.36 -5.53
CA LEU A 159 -11.22 16.12 -6.11
C LEU A 159 -12.59 16.30 -6.82
N PRO A 160 -13.57 17.07 -6.28
CA PRO A 160 -14.85 17.27 -6.95
C PRO A 160 -14.74 17.95 -8.33
N GLN A 161 -13.74 18.81 -8.50
CA GLN A 161 -13.60 19.72 -9.64
C GLN A 161 -12.49 19.30 -10.61
N MET A 162 -11.72 18.25 -10.30
CA MET A 162 -10.65 17.74 -11.15
C MET A 162 -11.19 17.24 -12.49
N THR A 163 -10.44 17.49 -13.56
CA THR A 163 -10.73 16.90 -14.88
C THR A 163 -10.61 15.38 -14.82
N LYS A 164 -11.10 14.68 -15.84
CA LYS A 164 -10.96 13.22 -15.90
C LYS A 164 -9.51 12.77 -16.05
N SER A 165 -8.67 13.55 -16.75
CA SER A 165 -7.25 13.26 -16.88
C SER A 165 -6.50 13.44 -15.55
N GLU A 166 -6.82 14.50 -14.81
CA GLU A 166 -6.30 14.71 -13.46
C GLU A 166 -6.70 13.58 -12.50
N LEU A 167 -7.98 13.21 -12.50
CA LEU A 167 -8.48 12.14 -11.64
C LEU A 167 -7.87 10.78 -12.03
N PHE A 168 -7.72 10.51 -13.34
CA PHE A 168 -7.03 9.33 -13.83
C PHE A 168 -5.56 9.29 -13.37
N THR A 169 -4.89 10.46 -13.36
CA THR A 169 -3.50 10.58 -12.92
C THR A 169 -3.35 10.32 -11.42
N VAL A 170 -4.28 10.80 -10.59
CA VAL A 170 -4.34 10.46 -9.15
C VAL A 170 -4.47 8.94 -8.96
N MET A 171 -5.35 8.29 -9.72
CA MET A 171 -5.55 6.84 -9.61
C MET A 171 -4.31 6.05 -10.04
N VAL A 172 -3.73 6.38 -11.20
CA VAL A 172 -2.49 5.75 -11.71
C VAL A 172 -1.34 5.96 -10.72
N GLY A 173 -1.21 7.16 -10.15
CA GLY A 173 -0.24 7.45 -9.10
C GLY A 173 -0.37 6.52 -7.90
N GLY A 174 -1.59 6.33 -7.40
CA GLY A 174 -1.85 5.43 -6.27
C GLY A 174 -1.53 3.96 -6.58
N PHE A 175 -1.77 3.51 -7.81
CA PHE A 175 -1.43 2.15 -8.23
C PHE A 175 0.07 1.96 -8.50
N ALA A 176 0.77 3.03 -8.87
CA ALA A 176 2.18 2.99 -9.28
C ALA A 176 3.16 2.99 -8.11
N THR A 177 2.70 3.29 -6.89
CA THR A 177 3.55 3.40 -5.71
C THR A 177 3.08 2.51 -4.57
N VAL A 178 3.90 2.42 -3.53
CA VAL A 178 3.57 1.76 -2.26
C VAL A 178 3.71 2.76 -1.12
N ALA A 179 2.95 2.54 -0.05
CA ALA A 179 3.06 3.33 1.17
C ALA A 179 4.34 2.97 1.95
N GLY A 180 4.94 3.95 2.62
CA GLY A 180 6.10 3.72 3.50
C GLY A 180 5.83 2.68 4.60
N GLY A 181 4.57 2.54 5.05
CA GLY A 181 4.19 1.62 6.12
C GLY A 181 4.27 0.14 5.71
N VAL A 182 3.88 -0.17 4.47
CA VAL A 182 3.98 -1.55 3.95
C VAL A 182 5.40 -1.89 3.48
N LEU A 183 6.22 -0.86 3.18
CA LEU A 183 7.62 -1.03 2.79
C LEU A 183 8.41 -1.83 3.83
N ALA A 184 8.16 -1.57 5.12
CA ALA A 184 8.80 -2.28 6.22
C ALA A 184 8.47 -3.78 6.21
N ALA A 185 7.25 -4.16 5.82
CA ALA A 185 6.86 -5.56 5.70
C ALA A 185 7.64 -6.26 4.58
N TYR A 186 7.77 -5.62 3.41
CA TYR A 186 8.54 -6.19 2.29
C TYR A 186 10.04 -6.31 2.62
N ILE A 187 10.60 -5.32 3.32
CA ILE A 187 11.98 -5.39 3.83
C ILE A 187 12.13 -6.55 4.82
N GLY A 188 11.15 -6.75 5.70
CA GLY A 188 11.10 -7.89 6.62
C GLY A 188 11.03 -9.25 5.91
N MET A 189 10.50 -9.29 4.68
CA MET A 189 10.53 -10.47 3.82
C MET A 189 11.90 -10.71 3.17
N GLY A 190 12.89 -9.81 3.36
CA GLY A 190 14.23 -9.92 2.78
C GLY A 190 14.39 -9.22 1.43
N VAL A 191 13.44 -8.35 1.05
CA VAL A 191 13.56 -7.50 -0.14
C VAL A 191 14.48 -6.33 0.17
N ASP A 192 15.34 -5.96 -0.78
CA ASP A 192 16.29 -4.87 -0.60
C ASP A 192 15.59 -3.52 -0.35
N ALA A 193 15.90 -2.92 0.80
CA ALA A 193 15.30 -1.66 1.22
C ALA A 193 15.68 -0.49 0.30
N GLY A 194 16.91 -0.47 -0.20
CA GLY A 194 17.38 0.58 -1.11
C GLY A 194 16.57 0.56 -2.40
N HIS A 195 16.44 -0.60 -3.04
CA HIS A 195 15.68 -0.76 -4.27
C HIS A 195 14.20 -0.42 -4.11
N LEU A 196 13.57 -0.84 -3.00
CA LEU A 196 12.17 -0.52 -2.69
C LEU A 196 11.91 0.98 -2.60
N VAL A 197 12.78 1.69 -1.87
CA VAL A 197 12.68 3.13 -1.67
C VAL A 197 12.87 3.88 -3.00
N VAL A 198 13.90 3.49 -3.75
CA VAL A 198 14.19 4.09 -5.05
C VAL A 198 13.06 3.84 -6.05
N ALA A 199 12.48 2.64 -6.04
CA ALA A 199 11.32 2.31 -6.87
C ALA A 199 10.15 3.25 -6.60
N SER A 200 9.79 3.50 -5.33
CA SER A 200 8.71 4.43 -4.97
C SER A 200 8.96 5.85 -5.49
N VAL A 201 10.19 6.36 -5.37
CA VAL A 201 10.55 7.72 -5.84
C VAL A 201 10.49 7.82 -7.36
N MET A 202 11.03 6.82 -8.07
CA MET A 202 11.02 6.78 -9.54
C MET A 202 9.61 6.58 -10.11
N SER A 203 8.72 5.93 -9.37
CA SER A 203 7.35 5.66 -9.81
C SER A 203 6.49 6.91 -9.93
N ALA A 204 6.78 7.98 -9.21
CA ALA A 204 6.03 9.25 -9.34
C ALA A 204 6.12 9.86 -10.75
N PRO A 205 7.31 10.17 -11.30
CA PRO A 205 7.40 10.64 -12.68
C PRO A 205 6.95 9.58 -13.71
N ALA A 206 7.13 8.28 -13.43
CA ALA A 206 6.62 7.21 -14.30
C ALA A 206 5.09 7.22 -14.38
N ALA A 207 4.41 7.40 -13.25
CA ALA A 207 2.97 7.48 -13.16
C ALA A 207 2.43 8.67 -13.96
N LEU A 208 3.06 9.85 -13.85
CA LEU A 208 2.68 11.03 -14.64
C LEU A 208 2.83 10.77 -16.15
N VAL A 209 3.93 10.14 -16.58
CA VAL A 209 4.16 9.79 -17.98
C VAL A 209 3.07 8.85 -18.49
N VAL A 210 2.85 7.72 -17.80
CA VAL A 210 1.89 6.71 -18.24
C VAL A 210 0.47 7.24 -18.18
N ALA A 211 0.10 7.97 -17.12
CA ALA A 211 -1.23 8.55 -16.98
C ALA A 211 -1.54 9.53 -18.11
N LYS A 212 -0.62 10.45 -18.42
CA LYS A 212 -0.82 11.45 -19.47
C LYS A 212 -0.70 10.89 -20.89
N ILE A 213 -0.11 9.70 -21.08
CA ILE A 213 -0.21 8.96 -22.33
C ILE A 213 -1.58 8.30 -22.45
N MET A 214 -2.03 7.56 -21.43
CA MET A 214 -3.27 6.77 -21.48
C MET A 214 -4.54 7.62 -21.40
N TYR A 215 -4.47 8.76 -20.73
CA TYR A 215 -5.57 9.70 -20.56
C TYR A 215 -5.05 11.14 -20.64
N PRO A 216 -4.74 11.65 -21.85
CA PRO A 216 -4.23 13.01 -22.03
C PRO A 216 -5.24 14.07 -21.56
N GLU A 217 -4.72 15.23 -21.14
CA GLU A 217 -5.54 16.35 -20.68
C GLU A 217 -6.29 17.00 -21.86
N THR A 218 -7.61 17.13 -21.73
CA THR A 218 -8.46 17.76 -22.76
C THR A 218 -9.26 18.95 -22.22
N GLU A 219 -9.26 19.13 -20.90
CA GLU A 219 -10.02 20.15 -20.20
C GLU A 219 -9.07 21.14 -19.52
N VAL A 220 -9.59 22.30 -19.10
CA VAL A 220 -8.79 23.29 -18.37
C VAL A 220 -8.86 22.97 -16.88
N SER A 221 -7.73 22.58 -16.30
CA SER A 221 -7.63 22.32 -14.87
C SER A 221 -7.74 23.61 -14.05
N GLN A 222 -8.49 23.56 -12.95
CA GLN A 222 -8.58 24.69 -12.00
C GLN A 222 -7.29 24.92 -11.21
N THR A 223 -6.43 23.91 -11.13
CA THR A 223 -5.11 24.03 -10.48
C THR A 223 -3.98 24.22 -11.50
N ALA A 224 -4.30 24.27 -12.79
CA ALA A 224 -3.36 24.68 -13.84
C ALA A 224 -3.22 26.21 -13.85
N GLY A 225 -2.47 26.76 -12.89
CA GLY A 225 -2.33 28.21 -12.76
C GLY A 225 -1.61 28.63 -11.48
N ASP A 226 -1.56 29.92 -11.21
CA ASP A 226 -1.27 30.49 -9.88
C ASP A 226 -2.58 30.70 -9.12
N VAL A 227 -3.49 29.73 -9.18
CA VAL A 227 -4.81 29.84 -8.54
C VAL A 227 -4.64 29.65 -7.03
N ALA A 228 -5.17 30.59 -6.25
CA ALA A 228 -5.16 30.53 -4.80
C ALA A 228 -5.84 29.23 -4.33
N LEU A 229 -5.20 28.53 -3.38
CA LEU A 229 -5.81 27.36 -2.75
C LEU A 229 -7.13 27.81 -2.07
N PRO A 230 -8.24 27.08 -2.25
CA PRO A 230 -9.49 27.39 -1.57
C PRO A 230 -9.29 27.31 -0.05
N ASP A 231 -10.04 28.12 0.70
CA ASP A 231 -10.07 28.00 2.16
C ASP A 231 -10.59 26.62 2.55
N ILE A 232 -9.77 25.89 3.30
CA ILE A 232 -10.06 24.54 3.76
C ILE A 232 -10.60 24.67 5.19
N ASP A 233 -11.84 24.25 5.42
CA ASP A 233 -12.36 24.08 6.78
C ASP A 233 -11.58 22.94 7.46
N SER A 234 -10.62 23.32 8.28
CA SER A 234 -9.72 22.44 9.01
C SER A 234 -10.12 22.23 10.47
N GLY A 235 -11.33 22.61 10.86
CA GLY A 235 -11.82 22.55 12.24
C GLY A 235 -11.53 23.81 13.05
N ASP A 236 -12.14 23.89 14.23
CA ASP A 236 -12.11 25.11 15.06
C ASP A 236 -10.79 25.29 15.83
N ASN A 237 -10.09 24.18 16.08
CA ASN A 237 -8.78 24.16 16.72
C ASN A 237 -8.01 22.89 16.32
N VAL A 238 -6.73 22.82 16.68
CA VAL A 238 -5.84 21.70 16.30
C VAL A 238 -6.32 20.34 16.82
N ILE A 239 -6.98 20.30 17.98
CA ILE A 239 -7.51 19.06 18.56
C ILE A 239 -8.76 18.61 17.80
N ASP A 240 -9.66 19.56 17.47
CA ASP A 240 -10.81 19.30 16.59
C ASP A 240 -10.34 18.79 15.21
N ALA A 241 -9.32 19.43 14.62
CA ALA A 241 -8.71 18.99 13.38
C ALA A 241 -8.23 17.53 13.46
N ALA A 242 -7.49 17.17 14.52
CA ALA A 242 -7.02 15.81 14.75
C ALA A 242 -8.17 14.80 14.90
N ALA A 243 -9.21 15.16 15.67
CA ALA A 243 -10.37 14.29 15.91
C ALA A 243 -11.22 14.05 14.65
N ARG A 244 -11.44 15.11 13.85
CA ARG A 244 -12.09 15.00 12.53
C ARG A 244 -11.27 14.15 11.58
N GLY A 245 -9.95 14.39 11.52
CA GLY A 245 -9.03 13.60 10.70
C GLY A 245 -9.01 12.12 11.09
N ALA A 246 -9.04 11.80 12.39
CA ALA A 246 -9.13 10.42 12.87
C ALA A 246 -10.47 9.76 12.47
N THR A 247 -11.59 10.49 12.55
CA THR A 247 -12.92 9.98 12.17
C THR A 247 -13.02 9.71 10.66
N ASP A 248 -12.51 10.63 9.84
CA ASP A 248 -12.43 10.45 8.39
C ASP A 248 -11.50 9.27 8.04
N GLY A 249 -10.36 9.18 8.73
CA GLY A 249 -9.44 8.04 8.63
C GLY A 249 -10.07 6.70 9.01
N LEU A 250 -10.95 6.66 10.03
CA LEU A 250 -11.68 5.45 10.42
C LEU A 250 -12.65 5.00 9.33
N LYS A 251 -13.45 5.92 8.77
CA LYS A 251 -14.35 5.62 7.65
C LYS A 251 -13.57 5.08 6.46
N LEU A 252 -12.45 5.72 6.14
CA LEU A 252 -11.54 5.29 5.09
C LEU A 252 -11.00 3.88 5.35
N ALA A 253 -10.47 3.63 6.54
CA ALA A 253 -9.92 2.33 6.95
C ALA A 253 -10.96 1.19 6.87
N LEU A 254 -12.19 1.42 7.34
CA LEU A 254 -13.28 0.46 7.24
C LEU A 254 -13.67 0.18 5.79
N ASN A 255 -13.72 1.22 4.95
CA ASN A 255 -13.95 1.05 3.51
C ASN A 255 -12.83 0.21 2.89
N VAL A 256 -11.55 0.49 3.18
CA VAL A 256 -10.42 -0.32 2.68
C VAL A 256 -10.57 -1.79 3.08
N ALA A 257 -10.86 -2.06 4.35
CA ALA A 257 -11.07 -3.41 4.85
C ALA A 257 -12.21 -4.15 4.14
N ALA A 258 -13.37 -3.48 3.99
CA ALA A 258 -14.53 -4.04 3.30
C ALA A 258 -14.22 -4.33 1.82
N MET A 259 -13.53 -3.42 1.13
CA MET A 259 -13.16 -3.60 -0.27
C MET A 259 -12.18 -4.76 -0.47
N LEU A 260 -11.22 -4.95 0.45
CA LEU A 260 -10.30 -6.09 0.41
C LEU A 260 -11.04 -7.42 0.58
N ILE A 261 -11.91 -7.53 1.58
CA ILE A 261 -12.71 -8.74 1.82
C ILE A 261 -13.53 -9.09 0.57
N ALA A 262 -14.22 -8.10 0.00
CA ALA A 262 -15.06 -8.30 -1.17
C ALA A 262 -14.25 -8.70 -2.42
N PHE A 263 -13.23 -7.91 -2.79
CA PHE A 263 -12.51 -8.15 -4.04
C PHE A 263 -11.60 -9.37 -3.99
N LEU A 264 -10.92 -9.65 -2.85
CA LEU A 264 -10.16 -10.90 -2.72
C LEU A 264 -11.10 -12.12 -2.73
N GLY A 265 -12.30 -12.00 -2.15
CA GLY A 265 -13.34 -13.02 -2.28
C GLY A 265 -13.77 -13.25 -3.73
N LEU A 266 -13.96 -12.18 -4.51
CA LEU A 266 -14.31 -12.28 -5.93
C LEU A 266 -13.19 -12.91 -6.77
N VAL A 267 -11.92 -12.59 -6.48
CA VAL A 267 -10.76 -13.23 -7.11
C VAL A 267 -10.75 -14.73 -6.78
N ALA A 268 -10.97 -15.11 -5.52
CA ALA A 268 -11.05 -16.52 -5.13
C ALA A 268 -12.19 -17.27 -5.81
N VAL A 269 -13.34 -16.62 -6.05
CA VAL A 269 -14.44 -17.19 -6.84
C VAL A 269 -14.02 -17.39 -8.30
N ALA A 270 -13.31 -16.43 -8.90
CA ALA A 270 -12.80 -16.56 -10.25
C ALA A 270 -11.79 -17.71 -10.37
N ASP A 271 -10.85 -17.83 -9.43
CA ASP A 271 -9.89 -18.93 -9.38
C ASP A 271 -10.58 -20.29 -9.17
N TRP A 272 -11.62 -20.35 -8.34
CA TRP A 272 -12.39 -21.58 -8.15
C TRP A 272 -13.11 -22.02 -9.43
N LEU A 273 -13.69 -21.08 -10.19
CA LEU A 273 -14.33 -21.37 -11.48
C LEU A 273 -13.30 -21.82 -12.52
N LEU A 274 -12.15 -21.15 -12.60
CA LEU A 274 -11.06 -21.50 -13.53
C LEU A 274 -10.48 -22.87 -13.21
N GLY A 275 -10.22 -23.18 -11.94
CA GLY A 275 -9.73 -24.50 -11.51
C GLY A 275 -10.73 -25.63 -11.80
N GLY A 276 -12.04 -25.33 -11.75
CA GLY A 276 -13.07 -26.28 -12.19
C GLY A 276 -13.00 -26.57 -13.69
N LEU A 277 -12.78 -25.55 -14.51
CA LEU A 277 -12.63 -25.71 -15.96
C LEU A 277 -11.32 -26.41 -16.33
N ASP A 278 -10.23 -26.09 -15.65
CA ASP A 278 -8.92 -26.74 -15.77
C ASP A 278 -9.01 -28.24 -15.47
N SER A 279 -9.65 -28.62 -14.35
CA SER A 279 -9.91 -30.03 -14.02
C SER A 279 -10.70 -30.78 -15.09
N LEU A 280 -11.67 -30.13 -15.73
CA LEU A 280 -12.46 -30.74 -16.80
C LEU A 280 -11.66 -30.88 -18.11
N ILE A 281 -10.95 -29.83 -18.52
CA ILE A 281 -10.26 -29.77 -19.81
C ILE A 281 -8.91 -30.51 -19.72
N ASP A 282 -8.02 -30.03 -18.85
CA ASP A 282 -6.66 -30.53 -18.76
C ASP A 282 -6.60 -31.84 -17.97
N GLY A 283 -7.36 -31.96 -16.87
CA GLY A 283 -7.44 -33.19 -16.10
C GLY A 283 -8.19 -34.32 -16.84
N SER A 284 -9.49 -34.12 -17.10
CA SER A 284 -10.34 -35.22 -17.62
C SER A 284 -10.24 -35.45 -19.13
N MET A 285 -10.11 -34.41 -19.95
CA MET A 285 -10.09 -34.58 -21.42
C MET A 285 -8.67 -34.81 -21.96
N LEU A 286 -7.67 -34.15 -21.40
CA LEU A 286 -6.28 -34.23 -21.86
C LEU A 286 -5.40 -35.16 -21.00
N GLY A 287 -5.89 -35.64 -19.85
CA GLY A 287 -5.19 -36.60 -18.99
C GLY A 287 -3.99 -36.01 -18.27
N GLY A 288 -3.97 -34.70 -18.05
CA GLY A 288 -2.94 -33.98 -17.32
C GLY A 288 -2.83 -34.44 -15.87
N GLU A 289 -1.62 -34.39 -15.32
CA GLU A 289 -1.39 -34.70 -13.91
C GLU A 289 -1.65 -33.46 -13.05
N GLN A 290 -2.17 -33.67 -11.84
CA GLN A 290 -2.37 -32.58 -10.89
C GLN A 290 -1.02 -32.10 -10.35
N MET A 291 -0.73 -30.81 -10.56
CA MET A 291 0.48 -30.14 -10.12
C MET A 291 0.38 -29.66 -8.66
N ALA A 292 1.51 -29.23 -8.09
CA ALA A 292 1.60 -28.78 -6.70
C ALA A 292 0.75 -27.53 -6.39
N ASN A 293 0.44 -26.71 -7.39
CA ASN A 293 -0.45 -25.55 -7.26
C ASN A 293 -1.95 -25.93 -7.35
N LYS A 294 -2.29 -27.22 -7.36
CA LYS A 294 -3.65 -27.78 -7.52
C LYS A 294 -4.27 -27.58 -8.91
N GLU A 295 -3.50 -27.08 -9.87
CA GLU A 295 -3.88 -27.02 -11.28
C GLU A 295 -3.45 -28.30 -11.99
N PHE A 296 -4.01 -28.58 -13.17
CA PHE A 296 -3.63 -29.72 -14.00
C PHE A 296 -2.58 -29.32 -15.03
N SER A 297 -1.68 -30.24 -15.36
CA SER A 297 -0.69 -30.00 -16.40
C SER A 297 -1.37 -29.96 -17.77
N GLY A 298 -1.43 -28.80 -18.42
CA GLY A 298 -2.02 -28.68 -19.74
C GLY A 298 -1.98 -27.26 -20.32
N PHE A 299 -3.00 -26.93 -21.10
CA PHE A 299 -3.09 -25.65 -21.80
C PHE A 299 -4.02 -24.64 -21.11
N PHE A 300 -5.02 -25.11 -20.37
CA PHE A 300 -6.04 -24.25 -19.76
C PHE A 300 -5.57 -23.75 -18.38
N PRO A 301 -5.48 -22.44 -18.15
CA PRO A 301 -4.97 -21.92 -16.88
C PRO A 301 -6.02 -22.04 -15.76
N GLY A 302 -5.63 -22.67 -14.64
CA GLY A 302 -6.52 -22.93 -13.49
C GLY A 302 -6.73 -21.75 -12.54
N SER A 303 -6.05 -20.63 -12.73
CA SER A 303 -6.20 -19.43 -11.89
C SER A 303 -5.88 -18.14 -12.65
N LEU A 304 -6.37 -17.01 -12.14
CA LEU A 304 -6.00 -15.68 -12.62
C LEU A 304 -4.49 -15.47 -12.52
N THR A 305 -3.85 -16.02 -11.48
CA THR A 305 -2.40 -15.98 -11.32
C THR A 305 -1.70 -16.67 -12.48
N THR A 306 -2.14 -17.86 -12.91
CA THR A 306 -1.56 -18.59 -14.06
C THR A 306 -1.85 -17.90 -15.39
N ILE A 307 -3.06 -17.34 -15.57
CA ILE A 307 -3.41 -16.53 -16.75
C ILE A 307 -2.44 -15.35 -16.89
N PHE A 308 -2.32 -14.53 -15.84
CA PHE A 308 -1.44 -13.36 -15.92
C PHE A 308 0.03 -13.77 -15.91
N GLY A 309 0.40 -14.84 -15.22
CA GLY A 309 1.78 -15.35 -15.18
C GLY A 309 2.31 -15.71 -16.55
N THR A 310 1.52 -16.46 -17.31
CA THR A 310 1.84 -16.84 -18.70
C THR A 310 1.80 -15.64 -19.65
N LEU A 311 0.78 -14.79 -19.53
CA LEU A 311 0.62 -13.59 -20.37
C LEU A 311 1.73 -12.55 -20.15
N LEU A 312 2.24 -12.45 -18.92
CA LEU A 312 3.22 -11.44 -18.52
C LEU A 312 4.67 -11.94 -18.59
N ALA A 313 4.92 -13.22 -18.85
CA ALA A 313 6.29 -13.72 -19.07
C ALA A 313 7.01 -13.01 -20.24
N PRO A 314 6.37 -12.74 -21.40
CA PRO A 314 6.97 -11.91 -22.45
C PRO A 314 7.24 -10.47 -21.99
N ILE A 315 6.37 -9.92 -21.13
CA ILE A 315 6.56 -8.58 -20.54
C ILE A 315 7.79 -8.58 -19.62
N ALA A 316 7.94 -9.60 -18.78
CA ALA A 316 9.13 -9.76 -17.94
C ALA A 316 10.42 -9.82 -18.78
N PHE A 317 10.41 -10.59 -19.86
CA PHE A 317 11.57 -10.67 -20.76
C PHE A 317 11.94 -9.31 -21.37
N VAL A 318 10.96 -8.54 -21.89
CA VAL A 318 11.25 -7.21 -22.46
C VAL A 318 11.63 -6.19 -21.39
N MET A 319 11.31 -6.41 -20.11
CA MET A 319 11.86 -5.59 -19.02
C MET A 319 13.37 -5.81 -18.79
N GLY A 320 13.96 -6.82 -19.44
CA GLY A 320 15.38 -7.18 -19.36
C GLY A 320 15.69 -8.30 -18.37
N VAL A 321 14.68 -9.10 -18.01
CA VAL A 321 14.83 -10.37 -17.30
C VAL A 321 15.37 -11.43 -18.28
N PRO A 322 16.36 -12.25 -17.92
CA PRO A 322 16.80 -13.37 -18.75
C PRO A 322 15.64 -14.31 -19.08
N TRP A 323 15.60 -14.88 -20.30
CA TRP A 323 14.50 -15.74 -20.72
C TRP A 323 14.25 -16.94 -19.79
N ALA A 324 15.33 -17.49 -19.20
CA ALA A 324 15.24 -18.58 -18.22
C ALA A 324 14.42 -18.21 -16.96
N ASP A 325 14.48 -16.95 -16.55
CA ASP A 325 13.78 -16.43 -15.36
C ASP A 325 12.40 -15.83 -15.73
N ALA A 326 12.12 -15.63 -17.03
CA ALA A 326 10.96 -14.87 -17.49
C ALA A 326 9.62 -15.50 -17.06
N ALA A 327 9.53 -16.83 -17.01
CA ALA A 327 8.33 -17.52 -16.52
C ALA A 327 8.12 -17.30 -15.01
N ALA A 328 9.19 -17.39 -14.22
CA ALA A 328 9.14 -17.17 -12.78
C ALA A 328 8.77 -15.70 -12.47
N VAL A 329 9.40 -14.74 -13.15
CA VAL A 329 9.08 -13.32 -12.97
C VAL A 329 7.69 -13.00 -13.52
N GLY A 330 7.28 -13.58 -14.64
CA GLY A 330 5.91 -13.47 -15.16
C GLY A 330 4.88 -13.87 -14.11
N ASN A 331 5.09 -15.00 -13.43
CA ASN A 331 4.25 -15.45 -12.32
C ASN A 331 4.20 -14.41 -11.18
N LEU A 332 5.33 -13.80 -10.79
CA LEU A 332 5.32 -12.72 -9.79
C LEU A 332 4.43 -11.53 -10.21
N LEU A 333 4.52 -11.11 -11.48
CA LEU A 333 3.65 -10.05 -12.02
C LEU A 333 2.17 -10.47 -12.03
N GLY A 334 1.90 -11.74 -12.32
CA GLY A 334 0.55 -12.31 -12.28
C GLY A 334 -0.04 -12.33 -10.88
N GLN A 335 0.73 -12.82 -9.90
CA GLN A 335 0.36 -12.79 -8.47
C GLN A 335 0.08 -11.37 -7.99
N LYS A 336 0.92 -10.41 -8.39
CA LYS A 336 0.72 -9.00 -8.08
C LYS A 336 -0.63 -8.50 -8.56
N LEU A 337 -0.93 -8.66 -9.87
CA LEU A 337 -2.16 -8.12 -10.46
C LEU A 337 -3.41 -8.84 -9.94
N ALA A 338 -3.36 -10.16 -9.85
CA ALA A 338 -4.49 -11.00 -9.46
C ALA A 338 -4.82 -10.84 -7.98
N VAL A 339 -3.80 -10.94 -7.11
CA VAL A 339 -3.96 -10.99 -5.66
C VAL A 339 -3.51 -9.69 -5.03
N ASN A 340 -2.19 -9.50 -4.88
CA ASN A 340 -1.55 -8.28 -4.40
C ASN A 340 -0.01 -8.45 -4.41
N GLU A 341 0.68 -7.33 -4.18
CA GLU A 341 2.12 -7.26 -4.10
C GLU A 341 2.72 -7.97 -2.88
N PHE A 342 1.99 -8.15 -1.77
CA PHE A 342 2.48 -8.90 -0.61
C PHE A 342 2.76 -10.36 -0.97
N VAL A 343 1.83 -11.01 -1.66
CA VAL A 343 2.01 -12.39 -2.14
C VAL A 343 3.15 -12.45 -3.16
N GLY A 344 3.21 -11.48 -4.07
CA GLY A 344 4.32 -11.36 -5.03
C GLY A 344 5.68 -11.24 -4.34
N TYR A 345 5.81 -10.41 -3.30
CA TYR A 345 7.07 -10.25 -2.56
C TYR A 345 7.46 -11.48 -1.73
N GLN A 346 6.48 -12.21 -1.19
CA GLN A 346 6.74 -13.46 -0.49
C GLN A 346 7.34 -14.50 -1.46
N THR A 347 6.70 -14.71 -2.62
CA THR A 347 7.22 -15.62 -3.65
C THR A 347 8.58 -15.15 -4.17
N LEU A 348 8.79 -13.84 -4.37
CA LEU A 348 10.09 -13.30 -4.77
C LEU A 348 11.17 -13.62 -3.73
N SER A 349 10.87 -13.47 -2.44
CA SER A 349 11.79 -13.82 -1.34
C SER A 349 12.21 -15.28 -1.40
N ASP A 350 11.26 -16.18 -1.64
CA ASP A 350 11.53 -17.62 -1.74
C ASP A 350 12.41 -17.94 -2.95
N LEU A 351 12.16 -17.32 -4.10
CA LEU A 351 12.97 -17.47 -5.33
C LEU A 351 14.40 -16.93 -5.16
N ILE A 352 14.58 -15.84 -4.42
CA ILE A 352 15.90 -15.29 -4.08
C ILE A 352 16.65 -16.25 -3.17
N LYS A 353 16.01 -16.77 -2.12
CA LYS A 353 16.64 -17.69 -1.15
C LYS A 353 17.02 -19.03 -1.76
N SER A 354 16.20 -19.56 -2.68
CA SER A 354 16.49 -20.80 -3.38
C SER A 354 17.53 -20.64 -4.49
N GLY A 355 17.87 -19.40 -4.88
CA GLY A 355 18.74 -19.12 -6.01
C GLY A 355 18.12 -19.51 -7.36
N THR A 356 16.78 -19.59 -7.44
CA THR A 356 16.06 -19.98 -8.66
C THR A 356 16.14 -18.89 -9.74
N ILE A 357 16.23 -17.62 -9.33
CA ILE A 357 16.35 -16.48 -10.24
C ILE A 357 17.70 -15.78 -10.05
N THR A 358 18.17 -15.11 -11.10
CA THR A 358 19.40 -14.31 -11.03
C THR A 358 19.22 -13.05 -10.18
N GLU A 359 20.33 -12.48 -9.70
CA GLU A 359 20.35 -11.19 -8.98
C GLU A 359 19.71 -10.07 -9.82
N ARG A 360 19.96 -10.06 -11.13
CA ARG A 360 19.33 -9.12 -12.07
C ARG A 360 17.80 -9.26 -12.06
N SER A 361 17.28 -10.48 -12.15
CA SER A 361 15.85 -10.76 -12.11
C SER A 361 15.23 -10.40 -10.78
N ALA A 362 15.95 -10.64 -9.68
CA ALA A 362 15.51 -10.27 -8.35
C ALA A 362 15.30 -8.75 -8.25
N VAL A 363 16.29 -7.95 -8.68
CA VAL A 363 16.18 -6.49 -8.62
C VAL A 363 15.09 -5.98 -9.57
N ILE A 364 15.03 -6.43 -10.83
CA ILE A 364 13.97 -6.01 -11.76
C ILE A 364 12.58 -6.34 -11.18
N SER A 365 12.43 -7.51 -10.57
CA SER A 365 11.18 -7.91 -9.90
C SER A 365 10.85 -7.02 -8.71
N THR A 366 11.84 -6.61 -7.90
CA THR A 366 11.62 -5.64 -6.81
C THR A 366 10.97 -4.35 -7.31
N TYR A 367 11.47 -3.76 -8.39
CA TYR A 367 10.85 -2.56 -8.96
C TYR A 367 9.48 -2.84 -9.57
N ALA A 368 9.35 -3.96 -10.29
CA ALA A 368 8.12 -4.32 -10.98
C ALA A 368 6.97 -4.61 -10.01
N LEU A 369 7.28 -5.13 -8.82
CA LEU A 369 6.32 -5.41 -7.76
C LEU A 369 6.02 -4.18 -6.89
N CYS A 370 6.83 -3.14 -6.92
CA CYS A 370 6.70 -1.95 -6.07
C CYS A 370 5.57 -1.01 -6.52
N GLY A 371 4.32 -1.46 -6.36
CA GLY A 371 3.13 -0.62 -6.47
C GLY A 371 1.84 -1.39 -6.18
N PHE A 372 0.77 -0.68 -5.83
CA PHE A 372 -0.53 -1.25 -5.50
C PHE A 372 -1.41 -1.64 -6.70
N ALA A 373 -0.88 -1.74 -7.91
CA ALA A 373 -1.63 -2.16 -9.09
C ALA A 373 -2.13 -3.61 -8.96
N ASN A 374 -3.39 -3.80 -8.52
CA ASN A 374 -4.08 -5.09 -8.41
C ASN A 374 -5.61 -4.90 -8.34
N PHE A 375 -6.38 -5.98 -8.58
CA PHE A 375 -7.84 -5.90 -8.60
C PHE A 375 -8.44 -5.45 -7.28
N GLY A 376 -7.89 -5.90 -6.14
CA GLY A 376 -8.32 -5.46 -4.81
C GLY A 376 -8.18 -3.95 -4.62
N SER A 377 -7.10 -3.37 -5.14
CA SER A 377 -6.79 -1.95 -5.04
C SER A 377 -7.72 -1.08 -5.89
N ILE A 378 -8.32 -1.61 -6.95
CA ILE A 378 -9.41 -0.89 -7.66
C ILE A 378 -10.54 -0.60 -6.69
N GLY A 379 -10.93 -1.62 -5.91
CA GLY A 379 -11.92 -1.46 -4.87
C GLY A 379 -11.50 -0.42 -3.83
N ILE A 380 -10.27 -0.53 -3.33
CA ILE A 380 -9.71 0.39 -2.32
C ILE A 380 -9.72 1.84 -2.81
N GLN A 381 -9.25 2.13 -4.03
CA GLN A 381 -9.24 3.50 -4.56
C GLN A 381 -10.63 4.05 -4.80
N ILE A 382 -11.54 3.25 -5.38
CA ILE A 382 -12.93 3.70 -5.58
C ILE A 382 -13.56 4.01 -4.22
N GLY A 383 -13.43 3.11 -3.24
CA GLY A 383 -13.98 3.30 -1.90
C GLY A 383 -13.36 4.49 -1.17
N GLY A 384 -12.04 4.66 -1.26
CA GLY A 384 -11.30 5.71 -0.58
C GLY A 384 -11.53 7.09 -1.20
N ILE A 385 -11.35 7.23 -2.50
CA ILE A 385 -11.54 8.53 -3.19
C ILE A 385 -13.03 8.91 -3.21
N ALA A 386 -13.96 7.97 -3.41
CA ALA A 386 -15.39 8.28 -3.36
C ALA A 386 -15.89 8.63 -1.95
N ALA A 387 -15.19 8.24 -0.88
CA ALA A 387 -15.49 8.74 0.46
C ALA A 387 -15.16 10.24 0.61
N LEU A 388 -14.22 10.75 -0.20
CA LEU A 388 -13.81 12.15 -0.21
C LEU A 388 -14.61 13.00 -1.21
N ALA A 389 -14.96 12.41 -2.35
CA ALA A 389 -15.70 13.05 -3.46
C ALA A 389 -16.79 12.08 -4.00
N PRO A 390 -17.92 11.92 -3.27
CA PRO A 390 -18.96 10.94 -3.61
C PRO A 390 -19.53 11.07 -5.03
N GLU A 391 -19.66 12.29 -5.53
CA GLU A 391 -20.12 12.64 -6.87
C GLU A 391 -19.20 12.09 -7.98
N ARG A 392 -17.92 11.85 -7.68
CA ARG A 392 -16.94 11.32 -8.64
C ARG A 392 -16.89 9.79 -8.69
N ARG A 393 -17.70 9.09 -7.89
CA ARG A 393 -17.71 7.61 -7.83
C ARG A 393 -17.90 6.95 -9.19
N LYS A 394 -18.75 7.51 -10.06
CA LYS A 394 -19.00 6.98 -11.41
C LYS A 394 -17.78 7.09 -12.31
N ASP A 395 -17.08 8.23 -12.25
CA ASP A 395 -15.85 8.43 -13.02
C ASP A 395 -14.77 7.44 -12.57
N LEU A 396 -14.53 7.34 -11.25
CA LEU A 396 -13.57 6.41 -10.64
C LEU A 396 -13.84 4.96 -11.06
N ALA A 397 -15.10 4.51 -10.96
CA ALA A 397 -15.49 3.16 -11.33
C ALA A 397 -15.25 2.87 -12.82
N SER A 398 -15.54 3.83 -13.71
CA SER A 398 -15.34 3.66 -15.15
C SER A 398 -13.87 3.60 -15.56
N MET A 399 -12.98 4.21 -14.76
CA MET A 399 -11.55 4.31 -15.06
C MET A 399 -10.71 3.26 -14.32
N GLY A 400 -11.23 2.64 -13.25
CA GLY A 400 -10.48 1.81 -12.30
C GLY A 400 -9.58 0.74 -12.93
N PHE A 401 -10.13 -0.10 -13.81
CA PHE A 401 -9.34 -1.14 -14.48
C PHE A 401 -8.22 -0.57 -15.35
N LYS A 402 -8.54 0.47 -16.13
CA LYS A 402 -7.58 1.14 -17.00
C LYS A 402 -6.47 1.85 -16.19
N ALA A 403 -6.83 2.49 -15.08
CA ALA A 403 -5.90 3.15 -14.18
C ALA A 403 -4.98 2.15 -13.46
N MET A 404 -5.51 0.98 -13.06
CA MET A 404 -4.72 -0.12 -12.49
C MET A 404 -3.64 -0.59 -13.47
N LEU A 405 -3.99 -0.81 -14.74
CA LEU A 405 -3.02 -1.15 -15.79
C LEU A 405 -2.00 -0.03 -16.00
N GLY A 406 -2.42 1.24 -15.95
CA GLY A 406 -1.50 2.37 -16.00
C GLY A 406 -0.50 2.38 -14.83
N GLY A 407 -0.95 2.05 -13.62
CA GLY A 407 -0.05 1.89 -12.47
C GLY A 407 0.93 0.73 -12.63
N ALA A 408 0.45 -0.40 -13.17
CA ALA A 408 1.32 -1.54 -13.49
C ALA A 408 2.41 -1.15 -14.50
N PHE A 409 2.02 -0.51 -15.61
CA PHE A 409 2.96 -0.02 -16.62
C PHE A 409 3.95 0.98 -16.04
N ALA A 410 3.55 1.85 -15.11
CA ALA A 410 4.46 2.77 -14.45
C ALA A 410 5.52 2.02 -13.62
N THR A 411 5.12 1.01 -12.83
CA THR A 411 6.08 0.17 -12.08
C THR A 411 6.98 -0.69 -12.98
N TRP A 412 6.48 -1.11 -14.13
CA TRP A 412 7.27 -1.87 -15.09
C TRP A 412 8.24 -0.95 -15.86
N LEU A 413 7.85 0.30 -16.09
CA LEU A 413 8.71 1.33 -16.67
C LEU A 413 9.88 1.64 -15.73
N THR A 414 9.63 1.82 -14.44
CA THR A 414 10.70 2.01 -13.45
C THR A 414 11.61 0.80 -13.36
N ALA A 415 11.06 -0.41 -13.43
CA ALA A 415 11.85 -1.65 -13.48
C ALA A 415 12.74 -1.75 -14.72
N CYS A 416 12.28 -1.29 -15.89
CA CYS A 416 13.11 -1.19 -17.09
C CYS A 416 14.26 -0.19 -16.87
N VAL A 417 13.98 0.97 -16.27
CA VAL A 417 15.03 1.98 -15.98
C VAL A 417 16.05 1.42 -14.98
N ALA A 418 15.62 0.71 -13.94
CA ALA A 418 16.53 -0.01 -13.05
C ALA A 418 17.36 -1.06 -13.80
N GLY A 419 16.74 -1.85 -14.68
CA GLY A 419 17.39 -2.84 -15.53
C GLY A 419 18.45 -2.26 -16.47
N LEU A 420 18.32 -1.00 -16.90
CA LEU A 420 19.35 -0.27 -17.65
C LEU A 420 20.56 0.09 -16.78
N MET A 421 20.34 0.36 -15.50
CA MET A 421 21.37 0.87 -14.59
C MET A 421 22.18 -0.24 -13.93
N ILE A 422 21.63 -1.44 -13.85
CA ILE A 422 22.26 -2.63 -13.26
C ILE A 422 23.02 -3.40 -14.36
N GLY A 423 24.22 -3.89 -14.01
CA GLY A 423 25.11 -4.62 -14.92
C GLY A 423 24.56 -5.98 -15.38
N ALA A 424 25.31 -6.65 -16.25
CA ALA A 424 25.04 -8.02 -16.66
C ALA A 424 25.02 -8.97 -15.44
N PRO A 425 24.25 -10.08 -15.47
CA PRO A 425 24.15 -11.00 -14.35
C PRO A 425 25.53 -11.44 -13.88
N THR A 426 25.90 -11.08 -12.65
CA THR A 426 26.92 -11.78 -11.91
C THR A 426 26.38 -13.19 -11.68
N THR A 427 27.15 -14.21 -12.08
CA THR A 427 26.86 -15.62 -11.84
C THR A 427 26.31 -15.85 -10.42
N PRO A 428 25.43 -16.86 -10.21
CA PRO A 428 24.85 -17.13 -8.90
C PRO A 428 25.98 -17.17 -7.88
N ALA A 429 25.80 -16.48 -6.77
CA ALA A 429 26.81 -16.36 -5.73
C ALA A 429 27.35 -17.75 -5.38
N SER A 430 28.54 -18.09 -5.90
CA SER A 430 29.37 -19.13 -5.32
C SER A 430 29.46 -18.78 -3.85
N SER A 431 28.96 -19.69 -3.01
CA SER A 431 28.92 -19.62 -1.55
C SER A 431 29.98 -18.67 -1.01
N LYS A 432 29.61 -17.41 -0.73
CA LYS A 432 30.43 -16.60 0.15
C LYS A 432 30.28 -17.28 1.50
N THR A 433 31.27 -18.09 1.83
CA THR A 433 31.48 -18.61 3.17
C THR A 433 31.29 -17.42 4.11
N VAL A 434 30.26 -17.51 4.96
CA VAL A 434 30.04 -16.56 6.04
C VAL A 434 31.30 -16.62 6.89
N THR A 435 32.24 -15.72 6.61
CA THR A 435 33.40 -15.52 7.46
C THR A 435 32.84 -14.71 8.62
N THR A 436 32.46 -15.41 9.67
CA THR A 436 32.13 -14.81 10.95
C THR A 436 33.29 -13.91 11.37
N GLN A 437 33.09 -12.60 11.28
CA GLN A 437 33.99 -11.68 11.98
C GLN A 437 33.89 -11.97 13.49
N PRO A 438 35.01 -11.97 14.21
CA PRO A 438 35.02 -12.32 15.62
C PRO A 438 34.30 -11.23 16.41
N ALA A 439 33.27 -11.63 17.15
CA ALA A 439 32.61 -10.77 18.11
C ALA A 439 33.65 -10.22 19.09
N VAL A 440 33.65 -8.90 19.23
CA VAL A 440 34.45 -8.17 20.23
C VAL A 440 34.01 -8.64 21.61
N HIS A 441 34.83 -9.48 22.23
CA HIS A 441 34.72 -9.87 23.62
C HIS A 441 35.44 -8.84 24.47
N SER A 442 34.70 -7.98 25.18
CA SER A 442 35.17 -7.37 26.43
C SER A 442 34.01 -6.72 27.20
N VAL A 443 33.99 -7.00 28.50
CA VAL A 443 33.14 -6.44 29.56
C VAL A 443 31.79 -7.15 29.78
N MET A 444 31.82 -8.25 30.53
CA MET A 444 31.14 -8.36 31.84
C MET A 444 31.48 -9.70 32.51
N THR A 445 32.56 -9.68 33.30
CA THR A 445 32.72 -10.62 34.42
C THR A 445 31.85 -10.13 35.57
N HIS A 446 30.77 -10.84 35.88
CA HIS A 446 30.17 -11.09 37.22
C HIS A 446 28.65 -11.29 37.11
N SER A 447 28.19 -12.53 37.02
CA SER A 447 27.09 -13.01 37.88
C SER A 447 26.81 -14.50 37.67
N ARG A 448 26.58 -15.16 38.81
CA ARG A 448 26.36 -16.59 38.99
C ARG A 448 25.11 -17.07 38.25
N SER A 449 25.15 -18.34 37.83
CA SER A 449 24.01 -19.08 37.30
C SER A 449 22.81 -19.02 38.24
N ILE A 450 21.67 -18.58 37.73
CA ILE A 450 20.35 -18.86 38.29
C ILE A 450 19.62 -19.68 37.24
N VAL A 451 19.43 -20.97 37.52
CA VAL A 451 18.57 -21.87 36.76
C VAL A 451 17.13 -21.38 36.94
N ALA A 452 16.44 -21.08 35.84
CA ALA A 452 15.02 -20.73 35.88
C ALA A 452 14.18 -21.96 36.27
N PRO A 453 13.22 -21.83 37.20
CA PRO A 453 12.36 -22.95 37.58
C PRO A 453 11.38 -23.30 36.45
N SER A 454 11.03 -24.58 36.36
CA SER A 454 10.11 -25.07 35.32
C SER A 454 8.71 -24.46 35.47
N ILE A 455 7.96 -24.41 34.36
CA ILE A 455 6.60 -23.84 34.24
C ILE A 455 5.64 -24.39 35.31
N GLU A 456 5.85 -25.62 35.79
CA GLU A 456 5.03 -26.24 36.82
C GLU A 456 5.23 -25.63 38.22
N GLU A 457 6.44 -25.15 38.51
CA GLU A 457 6.77 -24.54 39.80
C GLU A 457 6.23 -23.11 39.88
N THR A 458 6.28 -22.37 38.77
CA THR A 458 5.67 -21.03 38.66
C THR A 458 4.14 -21.10 38.79
N ALA A 459 3.50 -22.12 38.23
CA ALA A 459 2.06 -22.34 38.39
C ALA A 459 1.65 -22.63 39.85
N LYS A 460 2.44 -23.43 40.58
CA LYS A 460 2.20 -23.72 42.01
C LYS A 460 2.37 -22.47 42.90
N THR A 461 3.28 -21.57 42.55
CA THR A 461 3.47 -20.30 43.28
C THR A 461 2.31 -19.34 43.04
N ILE A 462 1.77 -19.24 41.82
CA ILE A 462 0.64 -18.37 41.50
C ILE A 462 -0.64 -18.83 42.21
N ILE A 463 -0.89 -20.15 42.29
CA ILE A 463 -2.04 -20.71 43.01
C ILE A 463 -1.95 -20.42 44.53
N LYS A 464 -0.77 -20.59 45.14
CA LYS A 464 -0.56 -20.28 46.57
C LYS A 464 -0.74 -18.80 46.90
N VAL A 465 -0.35 -17.89 46.01
CA VAL A 465 -0.52 -16.44 46.21
C VAL A 465 -1.99 -16.04 46.10
N SER A 466 -2.75 -16.68 45.20
CA SER A 466 -4.20 -16.47 45.06
C SER A 466 -4.99 -16.94 46.29
N GLU A 467 -4.66 -18.11 46.85
CA GLU A 467 -5.30 -18.62 48.08
C GLU A 467 -4.98 -17.76 49.31
N ALA A 468 -3.75 -17.25 49.41
CA ALA A 468 -3.35 -16.34 50.49
C ALA A 468 -4.03 -14.96 50.42
N GLN A 469 -4.37 -14.49 49.21
CA GLN A 469 -5.14 -13.25 49.03
C GLN A 469 -6.64 -13.44 49.30
N LEU A 470 -7.22 -14.60 48.95
CA LEU A 470 -8.60 -14.93 49.30
C LEU A 470 -8.81 -15.10 50.81
N ALA A 471 -7.86 -15.71 51.51
CA ALA A 471 -7.90 -15.87 52.97
C ALA A 471 -7.76 -14.54 53.73
N ARG A 472 -7.09 -13.53 53.14
CA ARG A 472 -6.99 -12.17 53.71
C ARG A 472 -8.25 -11.32 53.47
N ALA A 473 -9.07 -11.67 52.49
CA ALA A 473 -10.33 -10.96 52.21
C ALA A 473 -11.52 -11.44 53.08
N THR A 474 -11.36 -12.54 53.83
CA THR A 474 -12.45 -13.16 54.61
C THR A 474 -12.47 -12.82 56.10
N VAL A 475 -11.56 -11.96 56.59
CA VAL A 475 -11.54 -11.49 57.99
C VAL A 475 -11.73 -9.97 58.02
N GLY A 476 -12.96 -9.53 57.78
CA GLY A 476 -13.39 -8.14 57.91
C GLY A 476 -14.89 -8.13 58.22
N SER A 477 -15.21 -8.09 59.50
CA SER A 477 -16.57 -8.03 60.04
C SER A 477 -17.31 -6.77 59.57
N ILE A 478 -18.50 -6.94 58.99
CA ILE A 478 -19.50 -5.86 58.89
C ILE A 478 -20.78 -6.35 59.58
N ASP A 479 -21.09 -5.66 60.68
CA ASP A 479 -22.29 -5.80 61.50
C ASP A 479 -23.55 -5.42 60.70
N THR A 480 -24.63 -6.16 60.94
CA THR A 480 -25.88 -6.17 60.19
C THR A 480 -26.83 -5.03 60.57
N ALA A 481 -27.45 -4.36 59.59
CA ALA A 481 -28.71 -3.63 59.76
C ALA A 481 -29.68 -3.99 58.60
N PRO A 482 -31.00 -4.18 58.83
CA PRO A 482 -31.88 -4.81 57.86
C PRO A 482 -32.48 -3.82 56.84
N LEU A 483 -32.52 -4.25 55.58
CA LEU A 483 -33.16 -3.56 54.46
C LEU A 483 -34.71 -3.68 54.52
N PRO A 484 -35.47 -2.61 54.21
CA PRO A 484 -36.92 -2.70 54.08
C PRO A 484 -37.34 -3.28 52.72
N LYS A 485 -38.39 -4.11 52.73
CA LYS A 485 -39.02 -4.73 51.56
C LYS A 485 -39.71 -3.68 50.67
N VAL A 486 -39.44 -3.71 49.37
CA VAL A 486 -40.24 -3.00 48.35
C VAL A 486 -41.30 -3.95 47.81
N THR A 487 -42.57 -3.59 48.02
CA THR A 487 -43.74 -4.16 47.36
C THR A 487 -44.21 -3.19 46.26
N HIS A 488 -44.40 -3.68 45.04
CA HIS A 488 -45.18 -2.97 44.01
C HIS A 488 -46.69 -3.10 44.29
N PRO A 489 -47.47 -2.03 44.06
CA PRO A 489 -48.59 -2.16 43.11
C PRO A 489 -48.88 -0.90 42.27
N ASP A 490 -49.00 -1.10 40.94
CA ASP A 490 -50.09 -0.77 40.00
C ASP A 490 -50.83 0.62 39.95
N PRO A 491 -51.47 0.95 38.80
CA PRO A 491 -51.34 2.25 38.12
C PRO A 491 -52.51 3.22 38.34
N VAL A 492 -52.28 4.53 38.13
CA VAL A 492 -53.34 5.54 38.08
C VAL A 492 -53.17 6.57 36.95
N LYS A 493 -54.09 6.42 35.98
CA LYS A 493 -54.92 7.39 35.23
C LYS A 493 -54.31 8.63 34.54
N SER A 494 -54.60 8.66 33.23
CA SER A 494 -54.70 9.82 32.36
C SER A 494 -55.75 10.84 32.83
N THR A 495 -55.44 12.13 32.71
CA THR A 495 -56.45 13.19 32.56
C THR A 495 -56.03 14.21 31.49
N LYS A 496 -56.96 14.44 30.57
CA LYS A 496 -56.99 15.47 29.54
C LYS A 496 -56.82 16.87 30.13
N LYS A 497 -56.14 17.77 29.40
CA LYS A 497 -56.62 19.14 29.20
C LYS A 497 -56.05 19.77 27.92
N ALA A 498 -56.96 20.13 27.03
CA ALA A 498 -56.73 20.97 25.87
C ALA A 498 -56.63 22.45 26.29
N LYS A 499 -55.84 23.25 25.56
CA LYS A 499 -56.17 24.64 25.24
C LYS A 499 -55.38 25.15 24.04
N SER A 500 -56.12 25.79 23.14
CA SER A 500 -55.74 26.50 21.92
C SER A 500 -55.31 27.94 22.19
N SER A 501 -54.43 28.48 21.34
CA SER A 501 -54.41 29.87 20.82
C SER A 501 -53.26 29.95 19.80
N SER A 502 -53.46 30.01 18.47
CA SER A 502 -53.96 31.11 17.62
C SER A 502 -53.15 32.41 17.68
N ASP A 503 -52.58 32.76 16.51
CA ASP A 503 -52.31 34.11 15.96
C ASP A 503 -51.18 34.92 16.60
N THR A 504 -50.28 35.64 15.92
CA THR A 504 -50.15 36.27 14.58
C THR A 504 -48.66 36.75 14.53
N LYS A 505 -47.96 37.07 13.43
CA LYS A 505 -48.28 37.63 12.11
C LYS A 505 -47.07 37.43 11.20
#